data_AF-A0A7S0W491-F1
#
_entry.id   AF-A0A7S0W491-F1
#
_cell.length_a   1.000
_cell.length_b   1.000
_cell.length_c   1.000
_cell.angle_alpha   90.00
_cell.angle_beta   90.00
_cell.angle_gamma   90.00
#
_symmetry.space_group_name_H-M   'P 1'
#
loop_
_entity.id
_entity.type
_entity.pdbx_description
1 polymer ?
#
loop_
_entity_poly.entity_id
_entity_poly.type
_entity_poly.pdbx_seq_one_letter_code
_entity_poly.pdbx_strand_id
1 'polypeptide(L)'
;GGASGCPYPPQEGVETTFDDTFDAAQYLDWGGAGFAPIFGPWVKAMVWSGWRAGWDVDALRYDWRMGPDAYAAEGGAFDVLQGMIQDMAARTGKKVSVVSMSMGGPLFALFCSTHVSPEWQRAFLSDFVSLSGSFGGSTSPLFSLLTGNWGTLVPPFLQPAVLSLARSMGSPPWMVPAEGVYGGGRLAVKAPGRNYTVSEVGDALRDSGATRAADFWEKFRGAMGPILTPNVTTHCIYGTSVPTPDAIVLSQPISTRKAQKVSITWGEGDGTVLHPGLVACGAGDGLRHHPFPNVTHSDILKSLDAWGVVAGIISSRR
;
A
#
# COMPACT_ATOMS: atom_id res chain seq x y z
N GLY A 1 4.58 -29.34 13.79
CA GLY A 1 4.22 -29.63 12.38
C GLY A 1 4.64 -28.43 11.58
N GLY A 2 5.61 -28.60 10.68
CA GLY A 2 6.31 -27.49 10.04
C GLY A 2 5.41 -26.64 9.14
N ALA A 3 5.74 -25.35 9.09
CA ALA A 3 5.16 -24.32 8.24
C ALA A 3 5.41 -24.59 6.73
N SER A 4 4.93 -25.72 6.21
CA SER A 4 4.88 -25.98 4.78
C SER A 4 3.68 -25.22 4.20
N GLY A 5 3.89 -23.95 3.85
CA GLY A 5 2.86 -23.16 3.18
C GLY A 5 3.09 -21.66 3.13
N CYS A 6 3.91 -21.08 4.02
CA CYS A 6 4.19 -19.64 3.97
C CYS A 6 5.20 -19.34 2.84
N PRO A 7 4.86 -18.53 1.81
CA PRO A 7 5.81 -18.15 0.77
C PRO A 7 6.98 -17.31 1.29
N TYR A 8 6.87 -16.81 2.53
CA TYR A 8 7.86 -15.98 3.24
C TYR A 8 8.06 -16.52 4.66
N PRO A 9 8.69 -17.69 4.81
CA PRO A 9 8.95 -18.21 6.13
C PRO A 9 9.85 -17.19 6.87
N PRO A 10 9.56 -16.89 8.15
CA PRO A 10 10.51 -16.15 8.96
C PRO A 10 11.85 -16.90 9.01
N GLN A 11 12.93 -16.19 9.39
CA GLN A 11 14.23 -16.84 9.53
C GLN A 11 14.14 -18.04 10.48
N GLU A 12 14.97 -19.06 10.25
CA GLU A 12 14.97 -20.25 11.10
C GLU A 12 15.17 -19.86 12.57
N GLY A 13 14.28 -20.35 13.44
CA GLY A 13 14.26 -19.99 14.86
C GLY A 13 13.58 -18.66 15.20
N VAL A 14 12.97 -17.97 14.22
CA VAL A 14 12.22 -16.72 14.44
C VAL A 14 10.73 -16.97 14.20
N GLU A 15 9.91 -16.61 15.18
CA GLU A 15 8.46 -16.47 15.01
C GLU A 15 8.11 -14.98 14.96
N THR A 16 7.19 -14.59 14.06
CA THR A 16 6.63 -13.24 14.07
C THR A 16 5.17 -13.31 14.45
N THR A 17 4.80 -12.55 15.46
CA THR A 17 3.42 -12.22 15.80
C THR A 17 3.24 -10.70 15.67
N PHE A 18 2.01 -10.25 15.54
CA PHE A 18 1.66 -8.84 15.63
C PHE A 18 0.62 -8.66 16.73
N ASP A 19 0.66 -7.50 17.37
CA ASP A 19 -0.36 -7.09 18.33
C ASP A 19 -1.69 -6.93 17.57
N ASP A 20 -2.68 -7.74 17.96
CA ASP A 20 -3.99 -7.78 17.33
C ASP A 20 -4.99 -6.84 18.02
N THR A 21 -4.55 -5.95 18.91
CA THR A 21 -5.43 -4.95 19.51
C THR A 21 -5.78 -3.84 18.53
N PHE A 22 -6.93 -3.21 18.74
CA PHE A 22 -7.37 -2.06 17.96
C PHE A 22 -6.45 -0.84 18.12
N ASP A 23 -5.76 -0.72 19.27
CA ASP A 23 -4.81 0.37 19.54
C ASP A 23 -3.52 0.21 18.73
N ALA A 24 -3.02 -1.02 18.56
CA ALA A 24 -1.86 -1.31 17.73
C ALA A 24 -2.05 -0.97 16.24
N ALA A 25 -3.30 -0.96 15.75
CA ALA A 25 -3.62 -0.56 14.38
C ALA A 25 -3.63 0.97 14.18
N GLN A 26 -3.64 1.75 15.25
CA GLN A 26 -3.75 3.21 15.21
C GLN A 26 -2.40 3.93 15.28
N TYR A 27 -1.40 3.29 15.89
CA TYR A 27 -0.10 3.87 16.18
C TYR A 27 1.04 2.89 15.88
N LEU A 28 2.10 3.35 15.23
CA LEU A 28 3.27 2.52 14.87
C LEU A 28 4.31 2.39 16.01
N ASP A 29 4.00 2.86 17.22
CA ASP A 29 4.92 2.83 18.34
C ASP A 29 4.56 1.81 19.41
N TRP A 30 5.59 1.31 20.10
CA TRP A 30 5.44 0.29 21.14
C TRP A 30 4.63 0.86 22.31
N GLY A 31 3.49 0.23 22.60
CA GLY A 31 2.61 0.60 23.72
C GLY A 31 1.67 1.77 23.48
N GLY A 32 1.46 2.21 22.22
CA GLY A 32 0.47 3.25 21.90
C GLY A 32 0.83 4.64 22.42
N ALA A 33 2.13 4.94 22.56
CA ALA A 33 2.61 6.21 23.09
C ALA A 33 2.35 7.41 22.16
N GLY A 34 1.84 7.19 20.95
CA GLY A 34 1.35 8.22 20.04
C GLY A 34 2.41 8.96 19.24
N PHE A 35 3.66 8.49 19.21
CA PHE A 35 4.77 9.17 18.54
C PHE A 35 4.80 8.98 17.02
N ALA A 36 4.12 7.95 16.51
CA ALA A 36 3.97 7.69 15.08
C ALA A 36 2.51 7.35 14.73
N PRO A 37 1.58 8.33 14.85
CA PRO A 37 0.17 8.10 14.57
C PRO A 37 -0.04 7.90 13.06
N ILE A 38 -0.74 6.81 12.70
CA ILE A 38 -1.34 6.67 11.37
C ILE A 38 -2.79 7.15 11.47
N PHE A 39 -3.69 6.29 11.96
CA PHE A 39 -5.12 6.61 12.08
C PHE A 39 -5.55 7.06 13.48
N GLY A 40 -4.65 7.02 14.49
CA GLY A 40 -5.00 7.34 15.87
C GLY A 40 -5.76 8.66 16.10
N PRO A 41 -5.31 9.80 15.57
CA PRO A 41 -6.03 11.06 15.69
C PRO A 41 -7.43 11.03 15.07
N TRP A 42 -7.60 10.32 13.95
CA TRP A 42 -8.88 10.19 13.25
C TRP A 42 -9.84 9.30 14.04
N VAL A 43 -9.37 8.13 14.50
CA VAL A 43 -10.15 7.24 15.35
C VAL A 43 -10.57 7.94 16.63
N LYS A 44 -9.67 8.70 17.26
CA LYS A 44 -10.01 9.51 18.44
C LYS A 44 -11.10 10.53 18.14
N ALA A 45 -11.03 11.23 17.01
CA ALA A 45 -12.06 12.17 16.58
C ALA A 45 -13.41 11.46 16.30
N MET A 46 -13.39 10.26 15.72
CA MET A 46 -14.58 9.43 15.54
C MET A 46 -15.20 9.04 16.89
N VAL A 47 -14.39 8.54 17.83
CA VAL A 47 -14.86 8.15 19.17
C VAL A 47 -15.45 9.35 19.91
N TRP A 48 -14.81 10.51 19.85
CA TRP A 48 -15.37 11.77 20.39
C TRP A 48 -16.68 12.19 19.73
N SER A 49 -16.88 11.82 18.47
CA SER A 49 -18.15 12.05 17.75
C SER A 49 -19.21 10.97 18.05
N GLY A 50 -18.91 10.02 18.93
CA GLY A 50 -19.83 8.99 19.43
C GLY A 50 -19.74 7.64 18.72
N TRP A 51 -18.71 7.42 17.91
CA TRP A 51 -18.37 6.06 17.45
C TRP A 51 -17.77 5.23 18.59
N ARG A 52 -17.86 3.92 18.49
CA ARG A 52 -17.37 2.93 19.45
C ARG A 52 -16.29 2.05 18.81
N ALA A 53 -15.05 2.30 19.25
CA ALA A 53 -13.88 1.46 18.94
C ALA A 53 -14.15 -0.03 19.23
N GLY A 54 -13.73 -0.90 18.31
CA GLY A 54 -13.96 -2.35 18.37
C GLY A 54 -15.42 -2.78 18.16
N TRP A 55 -16.34 -1.85 17.86
CA TRP A 55 -17.75 -2.14 17.64
C TRP A 55 -18.23 -1.69 16.25
N ASP A 56 -18.32 -0.37 16.04
CA ASP A 56 -18.72 0.26 14.77
C ASP A 56 -17.53 0.98 14.10
N VAL A 57 -16.34 0.93 14.70
CA VAL A 57 -15.05 1.27 14.11
C VAL A 57 -14.05 0.19 14.48
N ASP A 58 -13.40 -0.40 13.49
CA ASP A 58 -12.37 -1.41 13.67
C ASP A 58 -11.30 -1.27 12.56
N ALA A 59 -10.17 -1.93 12.69
CA ALA A 59 -9.07 -1.87 11.76
C ALA A 59 -8.55 -3.28 11.42
N LEU A 60 -8.28 -3.54 10.14
CA LEU A 60 -7.64 -4.79 9.72
C LEU A 60 -6.19 -4.82 10.20
N ARG A 61 -5.85 -5.85 10.97
CA ARG A 61 -4.47 -6.12 11.41
C ARG A 61 -3.91 -7.19 10.47
N TYR A 62 -2.83 -6.85 9.76
CA TYR A 62 -2.23 -7.76 8.80
C TYR A 62 -0.72 -7.51 8.69
N ASP A 63 0.01 -8.55 8.28
CA ASP A 63 1.43 -8.44 8.03
C ASP A 63 1.68 -7.69 6.71
N TRP A 64 1.98 -6.40 6.82
CA TRP A 64 2.26 -5.52 5.68
C TRP A 64 3.54 -5.90 4.91
N ARG A 65 4.36 -6.84 5.40
CA ARG A 65 5.54 -7.36 4.69
C ARG A 65 5.16 -8.37 3.61
N MET A 66 3.99 -8.97 3.75
CA MET A 66 3.50 -10.04 2.88
C MET A 66 3.01 -9.47 1.54
N GLY A 67 2.75 -10.34 0.56
CA GLY A 67 2.21 -9.97 -0.74
C GLY A 67 0.84 -10.61 -1.02
N PRO A 68 0.27 -10.35 -2.21
CA PRO A 68 -1.01 -10.91 -2.66
C PRO A 68 -1.22 -12.41 -2.41
N ASP A 69 -0.20 -13.25 -2.57
CA ASP A 69 -0.31 -14.70 -2.29
C ASP A 69 -0.68 -15.00 -0.85
N ALA A 70 -0.01 -14.38 0.09
CA ALA A 70 -0.26 -14.59 1.52
C ALA A 70 -1.56 -13.91 1.97
N TYR A 71 -1.94 -12.79 1.36
CA TYR A 71 -3.21 -12.14 1.66
C TYR A 71 -4.43 -12.97 1.22
N ALA A 72 -4.33 -13.63 0.07
CA ALA A 72 -5.39 -14.46 -0.49
C ALA A 72 -5.33 -15.94 -0.06
N ALA A 73 -4.32 -16.34 0.72
CA ALA A 73 -4.23 -17.69 1.27
C ALA A 73 -5.39 -17.97 2.25
N GLU A 74 -5.71 -19.24 2.46
CA GLU A 74 -6.70 -19.66 3.46
C GLU A 74 -6.30 -19.17 4.87
N GLY A 75 -7.24 -18.49 5.54
CA GLY A 75 -7.01 -17.80 6.81
C GLY A 75 -6.16 -16.53 6.69
N GLY A 76 -5.87 -16.08 5.46
CA GLY A 76 -5.09 -14.89 5.17
C GLY A 76 -5.86 -13.59 5.44
N ALA A 77 -5.22 -12.47 5.12
CA ALA A 77 -5.78 -11.14 5.40
C ALA A 77 -7.15 -10.91 4.74
N PHE A 78 -7.42 -11.54 3.61
CA PHE A 78 -8.71 -11.41 2.91
C PHE A 78 -9.85 -12.13 3.62
N ASP A 79 -9.65 -13.37 4.09
CA ASP A 79 -10.65 -14.09 4.88
C ASP A 79 -10.97 -13.32 6.18
N VAL A 80 -9.94 -12.82 6.85
CA VAL A 80 -10.08 -12.01 8.07
C VAL A 80 -10.88 -10.74 7.78
N LEU A 81 -10.54 -10.00 6.72
CA LEU A 81 -11.25 -8.78 6.35
C LEU A 81 -12.72 -9.04 6.00
N GLN A 82 -13.01 -10.10 5.25
CA GLN A 82 -14.38 -10.51 4.92
C GLN A 82 -15.20 -10.78 6.19
N GLY A 83 -14.66 -11.57 7.13
CA GLY A 83 -15.31 -11.87 8.40
C GLY A 83 -15.56 -10.62 9.24
N MET A 84 -14.56 -9.74 9.37
CA MET A 84 -14.69 -8.48 10.11
C MET A 84 -15.81 -7.59 9.57
N ILE A 85 -15.93 -7.49 8.25
CA ILE A 85 -16.98 -6.71 7.59
C ILE A 85 -18.36 -7.32 7.86
N GLN A 86 -18.48 -8.65 7.76
CA GLN A 86 -19.75 -9.35 8.01
C GLN A 86 -20.18 -9.21 9.47
N ASP A 87 -19.26 -9.35 10.41
CA ASP A 87 -19.53 -9.20 11.84
C ASP A 87 -19.93 -7.77 12.19
N MET A 88 -19.22 -6.77 11.67
CA MET A 88 -19.59 -5.37 11.87
C MET A 88 -20.97 -5.07 11.27
N ALA A 89 -21.28 -5.58 10.09
CA ALA A 89 -22.57 -5.41 9.46
C ALA A 89 -23.70 -6.08 10.26
N ALA A 90 -23.48 -7.29 10.76
CA ALA A 90 -24.43 -8.01 11.61
C ALA A 90 -24.69 -7.28 12.94
N ARG A 91 -23.63 -6.77 13.59
CA ARG A 91 -23.74 -6.03 14.87
C ARG A 91 -24.44 -4.69 14.72
N THR A 92 -24.22 -3.98 13.61
CA THR A 92 -24.73 -2.61 13.41
C THR A 92 -26.02 -2.56 12.60
N GLY A 93 -26.36 -3.62 11.87
CA GLY A 93 -27.46 -3.64 10.91
C GLY A 93 -27.21 -2.78 9.66
N LYS A 94 -25.96 -2.40 9.39
CA LYS A 94 -25.58 -1.46 8.33
C LYS A 94 -24.49 -2.04 7.42
N LYS A 95 -24.40 -1.49 6.21
CA LYS A 95 -23.23 -1.71 5.35
C LYS A 95 -22.01 -0.98 5.93
N VAL A 96 -20.83 -1.50 5.64
CA VAL A 96 -19.55 -1.03 6.15
C VAL A 96 -18.88 -0.13 5.11
N SER A 97 -18.42 1.04 5.55
CA SER A 97 -17.51 1.87 4.77
C SER A 97 -16.07 1.51 5.11
N VAL A 98 -15.22 1.32 4.11
CA VAL A 98 -13.81 0.96 4.30
C VAL A 98 -12.94 2.18 4.03
N VAL A 99 -12.11 2.53 5.00
CA VAL A 99 -11.12 3.61 4.87
C VAL A 99 -9.74 2.98 4.80
N SER A 100 -8.95 3.33 3.79
CA SER A 100 -7.59 2.81 3.62
C SER A 100 -6.60 3.92 3.33
N MET A 101 -5.30 3.60 3.46
CA MET A 101 -4.22 4.52 3.11
C MET A 101 -3.13 3.80 2.32
N SER A 102 -2.52 4.49 1.35
CA SER A 102 -1.31 4.02 0.65
C SER A 102 -1.50 2.62 0.05
N MET A 103 -0.70 1.62 0.47
CA MET A 103 -0.83 0.21 0.08
C MET A 103 -2.19 -0.41 0.44
N GLY A 104 -2.88 0.08 1.47
CA GLY A 104 -4.23 -0.36 1.82
C GLY A 104 -5.25 -0.11 0.69
N GLY A 105 -4.98 0.87 -0.18
CA GLY A 105 -5.75 1.15 -1.39
C GLY A 105 -5.81 -0.05 -2.34
N PRO A 106 -4.68 -0.41 -2.99
CA PRO A 106 -4.61 -1.58 -3.87
C PRO A 106 -4.88 -2.90 -3.15
N LEU A 107 -4.58 -3.03 -1.84
CA LEU A 107 -4.98 -4.22 -1.06
C LEU A 107 -6.48 -4.42 -1.05
N PHE A 108 -7.24 -3.38 -0.73
CA PHE A 108 -8.69 -3.46 -0.70
C PHE A 108 -9.29 -3.65 -2.10
N ALA A 109 -8.73 -2.98 -3.10
CA ALA A 109 -9.17 -3.18 -4.48
C ALA A 109 -8.94 -4.62 -4.94
N LEU A 110 -7.77 -5.20 -4.62
CA LEU A 110 -7.45 -6.58 -4.91
C LEU A 110 -8.45 -7.53 -4.22
N PHE A 111 -8.70 -7.35 -2.92
CA PHE A 111 -9.72 -8.08 -2.17
C PHE A 111 -11.09 -8.07 -2.87
N CYS A 112 -11.58 -6.89 -3.28
CA CYS A 112 -12.84 -6.78 -4.00
C CYS A 112 -12.82 -7.50 -5.35
N SER A 113 -11.69 -7.49 -6.06
CA SER A 113 -11.60 -8.07 -7.40
C SER A 113 -11.39 -9.58 -7.42
N THR A 114 -10.76 -10.17 -6.39
CA THR A 114 -10.35 -11.57 -6.41
C THR A 114 -10.95 -12.43 -5.32
N HIS A 115 -11.49 -11.86 -4.25
CA HIS A 115 -11.90 -12.61 -3.06
C HIS A 115 -13.42 -12.64 -2.85
N VAL A 116 -14.11 -11.49 -3.03
CA VAL A 116 -15.54 -11.37 -2.76
C VAL A 116 -16.39 -11.19 -4.03
N SER A 117 -17.58 -11.78 -4.06
CA SER A 117 -18.48 -11.65 -5.20
C SER A 117 -19.11 -10.25 -5.30
N PRO A 118 -19.57 -9.82 -6.49
CA PRO A 118 -20.34 -8.60 -6.66
C PRO A 118 -21.58 -8.51 -5.74
N GLU A 119 -22.27 -9.62 -5.49
CA GLU A 119 -23.43 -9.72 -4.60
C GLU A 119 -23.02 -9.44 -3.16
N TRP A 120 -21.91 -10.03 -2.72
CA TRP A 120 -21.35 -9.79 -1.39
C TRP A 120 -20.99 -8.31 -1.22
N GLN A 121 -20.29 -7.72 -2.20
CA GLN A 121 -19.93 -6.30 -2.17
C GLN A 121 -21.18 -5.42 -2.02
N ARG A 122 -22.22 -5.67 -2.83
CA ARG A 122 -23.49 -4.93 -2.73
C ARG A 122 -24.21 -5.15 -1.39
N ALA A 123 -24.08 -6.32 -0.77
CA ALA A 123 -24.73 -6.61 0.51
C ALA A 123 -24.04 -5.93 1.69
N PHE A 124 -22.71 -5.88 1.69
CA PHE A 124 -21.92 -5.52 2.87
C PHE A 124 -21.19 -4.18 2.79
N LEU A 125 -20.94 -3.64 1.59
CA LEU A 125 -20.14 -2.42 1.42
C LEU A 125 -21.00 -1.22 1.04
N SER A 126 -20.73 -0.08 1.67
CA SER A 126 -21.34 1.22 1.32
C SER A 126 -20.39 2.06 0.48
N ASP A 127 -19.24 2.41 1.05
CA ASP A 127 -18.28 3.35 0.47
C ASP A 127 -16.86 2.82 0.67
N PHE A 128 -15.98 3.07 -0.30
CA PHE A 128 -14.55 2.86 -0.20
C PHE A 128 -13.84 4.21 -0.24
N VAL A 129 -13.18 4.59 0.85
CA VAL A 129 -12.47 5.85 0.99
C VAL A 129 -10.98 5.58 1.02
N SER A 130 -10.29 5.86 -0.09
CA SER A 130 -8.85 5.63 -0.25
C SER A 130 -8.07 6.93 -0.09
N LEU A 131 -7.19 6.98 0.92
CA LEU A 131 -6.30 8.09 1.22
C LEU A 131 -4.91 7.84 0.61
N SER A 132 -4.48 8.68 -0.33
CA SER A 132 -3.20 8.53 -1.02
C SER A 132 -2.97 7.09 -1.53
N GLY A 133 -4.02 6.45 -2.05
CA GLY A 133 -3.97 5.06 -2.48
C GLY A 133 -2.95 4.84 -3.59
N SER A 134 -2.03 3.90 -3.38
CA SER A 134 -0.90 3.64 -4.26
C SER A 134 -1.27 2.68 -5.40
N PHE A 135 -2.36 2.94 -6.12
CA PHE A 135 -2.95 1.99 -7.09
C PHE A 135 -2.04 1.67 -8.28
N GLY A 136 -1.23 2.65 -8.70
CA GLY A 136 -0.19 2.43 -9.71
C GLY A 136 1.14 1.92 -9.15
N GLY A 137 1.30 1.77 -7.84
CA GLY A 137 2.61 1.60 -7.22
C GLY A 137 3.46 2.88 -7.30
N SER A 138 4.71 2.79 -6.82
CA SER A 138 5.64 3.93 -6.79
C SER A 138 7.09 3.51 -7.05
N THR A 139 7.93 4.50 -7.34
CA THR A 139 9.36 4.28 -7.58
C THR A 139 10.13 4.01 -6.28
N SER A 140 9.58 4.38 -5.12
CA SER A 140 10.23 4.23 -3.81
C SER A 140 10.50 2.76 -3.39
N PRO A 141 9.56 1.80 -3.53
CA PRO A 141 9.84 0.38 -3.34
C PRO A 141 10.93 -0.15 -4.28
N LEU A 142 10.93 0.24 -5.55
CA LEU A 142 11.97 -0.16 -6.49
C LEU A 142 13.34 0.39 -6.07
N PHE A 143 13.41 1.65 -5.64
CA PHE A 143 14.62 2.26 -5.10
C PHE A 143 15.14 1.48 -3.88
N SER A 144 14.25 1.06 -3.00
CA SER A 144 14.58 0.27 -1.81
C SER A 144 15.12 -1.12 -2.19
N LEU A 145 14.51 -1.79 -3.15
CA LEU A 145 14.93 -3.10 -3.66
C LEU A 145 16.30 -3.05 -4.36
N LEU A 146 16.69 -1.90 -4.91
CA LEU A 146 17.98 -1.70 -5.57
C LEU A 146 19.08 -1.24 -4.61
N THR A 147 18.75 -0.45 -3.60
CA THR A 147 19.76 0.28 -2.79
C THR A 147 19.79 -0.08 -1.32
N GLY A 148 18.70 -0.65 -0.77
CA GLY A 148 18.57 -0.90 0.67
C GLY A 148 18.31 0.37 1.48
N ASN A 149 18.03 1.48 0.80
CA ASN A 149 17.74 2.76 1.43
C ASN A 149 16.22 2.89 1.66
N TRP A 150 15.83 2.97 2.94
CA TRP A 150 14.47 3.22 3.43
C TRP A 150 14.38 4.60 4.09
N GLY A 151 14.94 5.60 3.42
CA GLY A 151 14.99 6.98 3.92
C GLY A 151 16.10 7.18 4.96
N THR A 152 16.07 8.38 5.57
CA THR A 152 17.15 8.86 6.45
C THR A 152 17.14 8.25 7.85
N LEU A 153 16.10 7.46 8.18
CA LEU A 153 15.95 6.82 9.50
C LEU A 153 16.78 5.53 9.63
N VAL A 154 17.27 4.98 8.52
CA VAL A 154 18.11 3.78 8.54
C VAL A 154 19.59 4.20 8.53
N PRO A 155 20.35 3.93 9.62
CA PRO A 155 21.79 4.16 9.64
C PRO A 155 22.49 3.48 8.46
N PRO A 156 23.46 4.13 7.78
CA PRO A 156 24.11 3.58 6.59
C PRO A 156 24.68 2.17 6.76
N PHE A 157 25.19 1.84 7.95
CA PHE A 157 25.76 0.52 8.24
C PHE A 157 24.72 -0.61 8.26
N LEU A 158 23.43 -0.30 8.41
CA LEU A 158 22.33 -1.27 8.36
C LEU A 158 21.77 -1.48 6.95
N GLN A 159 22.17 -0.66 5.96
CA GLN A 159 21.65 -0.75 4.59
C GLN A 159 21.79 -2.14 3.95
N PRO A 160 22.89 -2.90 4.14
CA PRO A 160 22.98 -4.26 3.60
C PRO A 160 21.92 -5.21 4.19
N ALA A 161 21.64 -5.08 5.49
CA ALA A 161 20.61 -5.87 6.16
C ALA A 161 19.21 -5.45 5.69
N VAL A 162 18.96 -4.15 5.56
CA VAL A 162 17.69 -3.60 5.04
C VAL A 162 17.46 -4.00 3.57
N LEU A 163 18.51 -4.00 2.75
CA LEU A 163 18.44 -4.50 1.38
C LEU A 163 18.01 -5.97 1.35
N SER A 164 18.64 -6.79 2.19
CA SER A 164 18.29 -8.21 2.28
C SER A 164 16.85 -8.41 2.77
N LEU A 165 16.41 -7.62 3.75
CA LEU A 165 15.06 -7.65 4.28
C LEU A 165 14.05 -7.25 3.20
N ALA A 166 14.23 -6.11 2.55
CA ALA A 166 13.33 -5.61 1.51
C ALA A 166 13.16 -6.63 0.36
N ARG A 167 14.24 -7.33 -0.02
CA ARG A 167 14.22 -8.37 -1.06
C ARG A 167 13.60 -9.70 -0.61
N SER A 168 13.40 -9.90 0.69
CA SER A 168 12.71 -11.08 1.24
C SER A 168 11.22 -10.89 1.43
N MET A 169 10.72 -9.66 1.34
CA MET A 169 9.31 -9.30 1.52
C MET A 169 8.52 -9.40 0.21
N GLY A 170 7.22 -9.65 0.31
CA GLY A 170 6.30 -9.67 -0.84
C GLY A 170 5.77 -8.29 -1.21
N SER A 171 5.57 -7.39 -0.24
CA SER A 171 4.98 -6.07 -0.52
C SER A 171 5.87 -5.12 -1.33
N PRO A 172 7.19 -4.99 -1.14
CA PRO A 172 7.99 -4.06 -1.94
C PRO A 172 7.99 -4.40 -3.44
N PRO A 173 8.21 -5.65 -3.88
CA PRO A 173 8.11 -5.97 -5.31
C PRO A 173 6.68 -5.88 -5.83
N TRP A 174 5.64 -6.10 -4.99
CA TRP A 174 4.26 -5.84 -5.41
C TRP A 174 3.99 -4.36 -5.71
N MET A 175 4.63 -3.45 -4.98
CA MET A 175 4.33 -2.00 -4.98
C MET A 175 5.21 -1.14 -5.92
N VAL A 176 5.99 -1.76 -6.82
CA VAL A 176 6.77 -1.04 -7.84
C VAL A 176 5.87 -0.45 -8.95
N PRO A 177 6.32 0.46 -9.83
CA PRO A 177 5.44 1.06 -10.82
C PRO A 177 4.71 0.02 -11.70
N ALA A 178 3.39 0.12 -11.81
CA ALA A 178 2.54 -0.80 -12.56
C ALA A 178 2.43 -0.39 -14.04
N GLU A 179 2.63 -1.35 -14.93
CA GLU A 179 2.52 -1.16 -16.38
C GLU A 179 1.12 -0.69 -16.81
N GLY A 180 0.06 -1.25 -16.20
CA GLY A 180 -1.33 -0.89 -16.52
C GLY A 180 -1.72 0.56 -16.19
N VAL A 181 -0.85 1.29 -15.47
CA VAL A 181 -1.07 2.71 -15.11
C VAL A 181 -0.08 3.63 -15.80
N TYR A 182 1.21 3.28 -15.77
CA TYR A 182 2.27 4.16 -16.26
C TYR A 182 2.68 3.90 -17.72
N GLY A 183 2.23 2.78 -18.29
CA GLY A 183 2.64 2.29 -19.61
C GLY A 183 3.99 1.57 -19.59
N GLY A 184 4.08 0.45 -20.31
CA GLY A 184 5.24 -0.45 -20.25
C GLY A 184 6.55 0.21 -20.68
N GLY A 185 6.52 1.13 -21.66
CA GLY A 185 7.71 1.80 -22.19
C GLY A 185 8.23 2.98 -21.35
N ARG A 186 7.57 3.34 -20.24
CA ARG A 186 8.07 4.42 -19.36
C ARG A 186 9.39 3.99 -18.71
N LEU A 187 10.35 4.89 -18.60
CA LEU A 187 11.63 4.62 -17.93
C LEU A 187 11.41 4.36 -16.43
N ALA A 188 11.96 3.26 -15.90
CA ALA A 188 11.95 2.95 -14.47
C ALA A 188 13.36 3.10 -13.86
N VAL A 189 14.39 2.58 -14.55
CA VAL A 189 15.79 2.66 -14.12
C VAL A 189 16.69 3.02 -15.30
N LYS A 190 17.54 4.04 -15.12
CA LYS A 190 18.64 4.39 -16.01
C LYS A 190 19.95 3.98 -15.38
N ALA A 191 20.73 3.16 -16.05
CA ALA A 191 22.06 2.75 -15.60
C ALA A 191 23.06 2.75 -16.77
N PRO A 192 24.37 2.93 -16.52
CA PRO A 192 25.39 2.64 -17.51
C PRO A 192 25.23 1.23 -18.09
N GLY A 193 25.19 1.14 -19.41
CA GLY A 193 25.05 -0.13 -20.15
C GLY A 193 23.61 -0.49 -20.53
N ARG A 194 22.61 -0.23 -19.68
CA ARG A 194 21.20 -0.56 -19.96
C ARG A 194 20.22 0.36 -19.22
N ASN A 195 19.16 0.75 -19.93
CA ASN A 195 17.97 1.35 -19.34
C ASN A 195 16.90 0.26 -19.22
N TYR A 196 16.10 0.34 -18.15
CA TYR A 196 14.99 -0.56 -17.87
C TYR A 196 13.71 0.25 -17.84
N THR A 197 12.74 -0.17 -18.62
CA THR A 197 11.39 0.38 -18.63
C THR A 197 10.52 -0.28 -17.54
N VAL A 198 9.30 0.23 -17.34
CA VAL A 198 8.34 -0.32 -16.36
C VAL A 198 8.03 -1.79 -16.64
N SER A 199 7.93 -2.20 -17.91
CA SER A 199 7.73 -3.61 -18.27
C SER A 199 8.96 -4.50 -18.06
N GLU A 200 10.14 -3.90 -17.86
CA GLU A 200 11.43 -4.55 -17.65
C GLU A 200 11.92 -4.47 -16.18
N VAL A 201 11.05 -4.13 -15.23
CA VAL A 201 11.42 -4.08 -13.80
C VAL A 201 11.90 -5.45 -13.29
N GLY A 202 11.31 -6.55 -13.77
CA GLY A 202 11.78 -7.90 -13.48
C GLY A 202 13.25 -8.11 -13.86
N ASP A 203 13.65 -7.67 -15.06
CA ASP A 203 15.04 -7.73 -15.51
C ASP A 203 15.96 -6.86 -14.64
N ALA A 204 15.53 -5.64 -14.31
CA ALA A 204 16.31 -4.75 -13.43
C ALA A 204 16.58 -5.40 -12.07
N LEU A 205 15.55 -6.05 -11.50
CA LEU A 205 15.67 -6.77 -10.25
C LEU A 205 16.62 -7.97 -10.37
N ARG A 206 16.50 -8.80 -11.42
CA ARG A 206 17.42 -9.93 -11.66
C ARG A 206 18.87 -9.46 -11.83
N ASP A 207 19.10 -8.43 -12.63
CA ASP A 207 20.44 -7.88 -12.89
C ASP A 207 21.07 -7.27 -11.63
N SER A 208 20.24 -6.75 -10.72
CA SER A 208 20.67 -6.29 -9.38
C SER A 208 20.89 -7.43 -8.37
N GLY A 209 20.66 -8.70 -8.76
CA GLY A 209 20.68 -9.89 -7.90
C GLY A 209 19.50 -10.04 -6.95
N ALA A 210 18.38 -9.37 -7.20
CA ALA A 210 17.13 -9.49 -6.47
C ALA A 210 16.19 -10.54 -7.12
N THR A 211 16.73 -11.71 -7.50
CA THR A 211 16.01 -12.70 -8.33
C THR A 211 14.66 -13.12 -7.74
N ARG A 212 14.59 -13.37 -6.43
CA ARG A 212 13.33 -13.74 -5.76
C ARG A 212 12.28 -12.62 -5.86
N ALA A 213 12.70 -11.36 -5.68
CA ALA A 213 11.81 -10.21 -5.83
C ALA A 213 11.35 -10.04 -7.29
N ALA A 214 12.21 -10.35 -8.26
CA ALA A 214 11.85 -10.37 -9.68
C ALA A 214 10.82 -11.46 -9.99
N ASP A 215 11.05 -12.70 -9.54
CA ASP A 215 10.10 -13.82 -9.73
C ASP A 215 8.74 -13.50 -9.12
N PHE A 216 8.76 -12.88 -7.93
CA PHE A 216 7.54 -12.43 -7.27
C PHE A 216 6.82 -11.34 -8.07
N TRP A 217 7.54 -10.31 -8.50
CA TRP A 217 6.97 -9.24 -9.32
C TRP A 217 6.34 -9.78 -10.60
N GLU A 218 7.03 -10.68 -11.33
CA GLU A 218 6.48 -11.25 -12.56
C GLU A 218 5.18 -12.01 -12.33
N LYS A 219 5.08 -12.75 -11.21
CA LYS A 219 3.87 -13.47 -10.82
C LYS A 219 2.70 -12.52 -10.52
N PHE A 220 2.97 -11.34 -9.94
CA PHE A 220 1.95 -10.42 -9.40
C PHE A 220 1.85 -9.06 -10.11
N ARG A 221 2.56 -8.84 -11.21
CA ARG A 221 2.51 -7.57 -11.98
C ARG A 221 1.12 -7.21 -12.50
N GLY A 222 0.24 -8.20 -12.68
CA GLY A 222 -1.16 -8.01 -13.05
C GLY A 222 -2.10 -7.79 -11.85
N ALA A 223 -1.62 -7.97 -10.62
CA ALA A 223 -2.37 -7.75 -9.38
C ALA A 223 -2.19 -6.32 -8.85
N MET A 224 -1.78 -5.38 -9.70
CA MET A 224 -1.73 -3.95 -9.43
C MET A 224 -2.11 -3.16 -10.69
N GLY A 225 -2.63 -1.95 -10.50
CA GLY A 225 -3.11 -1.09 -11.57
C GLY A 225 -4.55 -0.65 -11.31
N PRO A 226 -5.32 -0.28 -12.36
CA PRO A 226 -6.72 0.12 -12.21
C PRO A 226 -7.58 -1.11 -11.88
N ILE A 227 -7.49 -1.58 -10.64
CA ILE A 227 -8.30 -2.68 -10.14
C ILE A 227 -9.67 -2.11 -9.83
N LEU A 228 -10.67 -2.61 -10.55
CA LEU A 228 -12.05 -2.14 -10.42
C LEU A 228 -12.61 -2.56 -9.06
N THR A 229 -13.22 -1.60 -8.36
CA THR A 229 -14.18 -1.85 -7.27
C THR A 229 -15.60 -1.52 -7.78
N PRO A 230 -16.14 -2.26 -8.76
CA PRO A 230 -17.24 -1.79 -9.60
C PRO A 230 -18.57 -1.61 -8.85
N ASN A 231 -18.72 -2.23 -7.67
CA ASN A 231 -19.98 -2.23 -6.92
C ASN A 231 -19.94 -1.39 -5.64
N VAL A 232 -18.91 -0.56 -5.45
CA VAL A 232 -18.72 0.25 -4.25
C VAL A 232 -18.55 1.71 -4.66
N THR A 233 -19.19 2.63 -3.94
CA THR A 233 -18.97 4.06 -4.16
C THR A 233 -17.55 4.38 -3.70
N THR A 234 -16.68 4.79 -4.62
CA THR A 234 -15.25 4.96 -4.33
C THR A 234 -14.89 6.44 -4.27
N HIS A 235 -14.27 6.84 -3.16
CA HIS A 235 -13.74 8.18 -2.92
C HIS A 235 -12.21 8.12 -2.86
N CYS A 236 -11.56 8.76 -3.82
CA CYS A 236 -10.09 8.81 -3.91
C CYS A 236 -9.63 10.18 -3.46
N ILE A 237 -8.97 10.23 -2.31
CA ILE A 237 -8.51 11.44 -1.65
C ILE A 237 -6.99 11.42 -1.71
N TYR A 238 -6.36 12.37 -2.37
CA TYR A 238 -4.93 12.31 -2.63
C TYR A 238 -4.28 13.69 -2.78
N GLY A 239 -2.98 13.75 -2.47
CA GLY A 239 -2.16 14.93 -2.68
C GLY A 239 -1.82 15.16 -4.16
N THR A 240 -1.60 16.42 -4.54
CA THR A 240 -1.09 16.79 -5.88
C THR A 240 -0.05 17.89 -5.78
N SER A 241 0.65 18.17 -6.87
CA SER A 241 1.64 19.24 -7.02
C SER A 241 2.89 19.10 -6.14
N VAL A 242 3.20 17.88 -5.67
CA VAL A 242 4.43 17.59 -4.92
C VAL A 242 5.45 16.90 -5.84
N PRO A 243 6.71 17.38 -5.91
CA PRO A 243 7.77 16.68 -6.62
C PRO A 243 7.90 15.24 -6.15
N THR A 244 7.74 14.28 -7.07
CA THR A 244 7.62 12.86 -6.76
C THR A 244 8.64 12.05 -7.55
N PRO A 245 9.34 11.06 -6.94
CA PRO A 245 10.26 10.18 -7.66
C PRO A 245 9.60 9.48 -8.85
N ASP A 246 10.17 9.67 -10.03
CA ASP A 246 9.68 9.10 -11.28
C ASP A 246 10.54 7.92 -11.72
N ALA A 247 11.84 8.12 -11.96
CA ALA A 247 12.77 7.07 -12.33
C ALA A 247 14.08 7.16 -11.54
N ILE A 248 14.75 6.02 -11.42
CA ILE A 248 16.01 5.88 -10.70
C ILE A 248 17.17 6.02 -11.68
N VAL A 249 18.16 6.84 -11.36
CA VAL A 249 19.36 7.03 -12.18
C VAL A 249 20.59 6.59 -11.39
N LEU A 250 21.17 5.47 -11.79
CA LEU A 250 22.37 4.87 -11.22
C LEU A 250 23.63 5.46 -11.86
N SER A 251 24.64 5.74 -11.06
CA SER A 251 25.94 6.23 -11.55
C SER A 251 26.86 5.12 -12.07
N GLN A 252 26.60 3.86 -11.69
CA GLN A 252 27.36 2.67 -12.07
C GLN A 252 26.39 1.59 -12.59
N PRO A 253 26.89 0.54 -13.29
CA PRO A 253 26.05 -0.57 -13.73
C PRO A 253 25.20 -1.14 -12.59
N ILE A 254 23.98 -1.59 -12.90
CA ILE A 254 23.02 -2.10 -11.90
C ILE A 254 23.52 -3.31 -11.10
N SER A 255 24.47 -4.05 -11.67
CA SER A 255 25.14 -5.20 -11.04
C SER A 255 26.17 -4.81 -9.97
N THR A 256 26.46 -3.51 -9.81
CA THR A 256 27.41 -2.99 -8.82
C THR A 256 26.92 -3.26 -7.39
N ARG A 257 27.68 -4.08 -6.65
CA ARG A 257 27.35 -4.51 -5.28
C ARG A 257 27.74 -3.53 -4.18
N LYS A 258 28.55 -2.52 -4.50
CA LYS A 258 28.99 -1.48 -3.55
C LYS A 258 28.02 -0.31 -3.56
N ALA A 259 28.04 0.49 -2.48
CA ALA A 259 27.33 1.74 -2.43
C ALA A 259 27.73 2.61 -3.64
N GLN A 260 26.72 3.09 -4.37
CA GLN A 260 26.89 3.93 -5.54
C GLN A 260 26.00 5.16 -5.42
N LYS A 261 26.40 6.26 -6.06
CA LYS A 261 25.58 7.46 -6.12
C LYS A 261 24.32 7.15 -6.94
N VAL A 262 23.17 7.46 -6.37
CA VAL A 262 21.87 7.34 -7.04
C VAL A 262 21.25 8.73 -7.08
N SER A 263 20.63 9.05 -8.21
CA SER A 263 19.82 10.25 -8.40
C SER A 263 18.43 9.86 -8.90
N ILE A 264 17.49 10.80 -8.83
CA ILE A 264 16.08 10.56 -9.13
C ILE A 264 15.64 11.59 -10.17
N THR A 265 14.89 11.15 -11.18
CA THR A 265 14.08 12.06 -12.00
C THR A 265 12.77 12.33 -11.30
N TRP A 266 12.21 13.51 -11.49
CA TRP A 266 11.05 13.96 -10.73
C TRP A 266 9.85 14.15 -11.66
N GLY A 267 8.70 13.68 -11.21
CA GLY A 267 7.39 13.97 -11.76
C GLY A 267 6.52 14.68 -10.73
N GLU A 268 5.22 14.76 -11.01
CA GLU A 268 4.22 15.32 -10.12
C GLU A 268 3.40 14.20 -9.46
N GLY A 269 3.02 14.42 -8.20
CA GLY A 269 2.28 13.48 -7.37
C GLY A 269 2.16 14.01 -5.94
N ASP A 270 2.24 13.10 -4.96
CA ASP A 270 2.17 13.43 -3.53
C ASP A 270 3.52 13.27 -2.79
N GLY A 271 4.63 13.15 -3.52
CA GLY A 271 5.98 12.94 -2.99
C GLY A 271 6.36 11.47 -2.85
N THR A 272 5.39 10.55 -2.93
CA THR A 272 5.65 9.10 -2.97
C THR A 272 5.10 8.47 -4.26
N VAL A 273 3.83 8.73 -4.57
CA VAL A 273 3.12 8.13 -5.70
C VAL A 273 2.90 9.19 -6.76
N LEU A 274 3.27 8.88 -8.01
CA LEU A 274 3.02 9.77 -9.14
C LEU A 274 1.51 9.93 -9.35
N HIS A 275 1.08 11.11 -9.81
CA HIS A 275 -0.33 11.43 -9.98
C HIS A 275 -1.16 10.38 -10.75
N PRO A 276 -0.69 9.78 -11.87
CA PRO A 276 -1.41 8.70 -12.55
C PRO A 276 -1.70 7.49 -11.64
N GLY A 277 -0.78 7.17 -10.71
CA GLY A 277 -0.95 6.10 -9.74
C GLY A 277 -1.97 6.41 -8.64
N LEU A 278 -2.15 7.68 -8.30
CA LEU A 278 -3.13 8.14 -7.31
C LEU A 278 -4.56 8.15 -7.87
N VAL A 279 -4.71 8.47 -9.15
CA VAL A 279 -6.03 8.52 -9.82
C VAL A 279 -6.49 7.17 -10.37
N ALA A 280 -5.64 6.13 -10.36
CA ALA A 280 -5.97 4.78 -10.82
C ALA A 280 -6.83 3.97 -9.82
N CYS A 281 -7.65 4.64 -9.03
CA CYS A 281 -8.32 4.09 -7.85
C CYS A 281 -9.65 3.38 -8.13
N GLY A 282 -10.13 3.36 -9.37
CA GLY A 282 -11.34 2.67 -9.78
C GLY A 282 -11.89 3.21 -11.11
N ALA A 283 -13.08 2.74 -11.49
CA ALA A 283 -13.84 3.28 -12.61
C ALA A 283 -15.35 3.13 -12.35
N GLY A 284 -16.17 3.93 -13.03
CA GLY A 284 -17.64 3.87 -12.97
C GLY A 284 -18.27 5.10 -12.31
N ASP A 285 -19.61 5.16 -12.36
CA ASP A 285 -20.39 6.34 -11.95
C ASP A 285 -20.29 6.68 -10.46
N GLY A 286 -19.89 5.70 -9.64
CA GLY A 286 -19.68 5.87 -8.19
C GLY A 286 -18.31 6.42 -7.80
N LEU A 287 -17.42 6.71 -8.77
CA LEU A 287 -16.06 7.19 -8.51
C LEU A 287 -16.04 8.71 -8.28
N ARG A 288 -15.41 9.14 -7.18
CA ARG A 288 -15.19 10.55 -6.85
C ARG A 288 -13.73 10.81 -6.50
N HIS A 289 -13.13 11.80 -7.14
CA HIS A 289 -11.78 12.26 -6.82
C HIS A 289 -11.83 13.52 -5.96
N HIS A 290 -10.95 13.59 -4.97
CA HIS A 290 -10.76 14.71 -4.06
C HIS A 290 -9.25 15.05 -4.01
N PRO A 291 -8.77 15.90 -4.93
CA PRO A 291 -7.36 16.30 -4.96
C PRO A 291 -7.08 17.39 -3.91
N PHE A 292 -5.93 17.29 -3.25
CA PHE A 292 -5.44 18.28 -2.28
C PHE A 292 -4.06 18.82 -2.73
N PRO A 293 -4.01 20.04 -3.29
CA PRO A 293 -2.76 20.63 -3.75
C PRO A 293 -1.74 20.82 -2.61
N ASN A 294 -0.48 20.53 -2.91
CA ASN A 294 0.68 20.68 -2.02
C ASN A 294 0.60 19.86 -0.72
N VAL A 295 -0.20 18.80 -0.71
CA VAL A 295 -0.27 17.85 0.41
C VAL A 295 0.57 16.63 0.08
N THR A 296 1.48 16.25 0.98
CA THR A 296 2.34 15.07 0.79
C THR A 296 1.60 13.78 1.13
N HIS A 297 2.16 12.64 0.70
CA HIS A 297 1.62 11.30 0.89
C HIS A 297 1.19 11.01 2.33
N SER A 298 2.01 11.42 3.30
CA SER A 298 1.73 11.21 4.73
C SER A 298 0.98 12.40 5.36
N ASP A 299 1.14 13.61 4.84
CA ASP A 299 0.47 14.78 5.39
C ASP A 299 -1.03 14.82 5.08
N ILE A 300 -1.53 13.95 4.18
CA ILE A 300 -2.98 13.78 3.97
C ILE A 300 -3.72 13.41 5.25
N LEU A 301 -3.08 12.67 6.16
CA LEU A 301 -3.64 12.33 7.49
C LEU A 301 -3.67 13.53 8.44
N LYS A 302 -2.88 14.56 8.18
CA LYS A 302 -2.84 15.80 8.98
C LYS A 302 -3.74 16.90 8.39
N SER A 303 -4.22 16.70 7.16
CA SER A 303 -5.09 17.65 6.47
C SER A 303 -6.49 17.66 7.10
N LEU A 304 -6.86 18.80 7.68
CA LEU A 304 -8.20 19.02 8.22
C LEU A 304 -9.26 19.01 7.12
N ASP A 305 -8.93 19.46 5.92
CA ASP A 305 -9.85 19.46 4.78
C ASP A 305 -10.10 18.02 4.30
N ALA A 306 -9.05 17.19 4.21
CA ALA A 306 -9.18 15.78 3.88
C ALA A 306 -10.00 15.04 4.95
N TRP A 307 -9.71 15.31 6.23
CA TRP A 307 -10.54 14.81 7.33
C TRP A 307 -12.00 15.25 7.20
N GLY A 308 -12.26 16.51 6.85
CA GLY A 308 -13.62 17.03 6.64
C GLY A 308 -14.40 16.26 5.57
N VAL A 309 -13.74 15.91 4.46
CA VAL A 309 -14.33 15.06 3.40
C VAL A 309 -14.65 13.67 3.95
N VAL A 310 -13.70 13.02 4.62
CA VAL A 310 -13.91 11.67 5.17
C VAL A 310 -14.99 11.66 6.23
N ALA A 311 -14.95 12.61 7.16
CA ALA A 311 -15.96 12.81 8.18
C ALA A 311 -17.34 13.02 7.55
N GLY A 312 -17.46 13.84 6.50
CA GLY A 312 -18.72 14.03 5.77
C GLY A 312 -19.26 12.72 5.18
N ILE A 313 -18.40 11.91 4.56
CA ILE A 313 -18.77 10.61 3.99
C ILE A 313 -19.26 9.66 5.09
N ILE A 314 -18.45 9.41 6.12
CA ILE A 314 -18.76 8.40 7.16
C ILE A 314 -19.93 8.85 8.06
N SER A 315 -20.09 10.15 8.31
CA SER A 315 -21.19 10.68 9.15
C SER A 315 -22.54 10.59 8.45
N SER A 316 -22.58 10.74 7.12
CA SER A 316 -23.82 10.67 6.34
C SER A 316 -24.48 9.27 6.37
N ARG A 317 -23.74 8.26 6.83
CA ARG A 317 -24.17 6.86 6.93
C ARG A 317 -24.47 6.41 8.36
N ARG A 318 -24.26 7.29 9.34
CA ARG A 318 -24.50 7.01 10.76
C ARG A 318 -25.98 6.91 11.10
#